data_AF-A0A7W7T262-F1
#
_entry.id   AF-A0A7W7T262-F1
#
_cell.length_a   1.000
_cell.length_b   1.000
_cell.length_c   1.000
_cell.angle_alpha   90.00
_cell.angle_beta   90.00
_cell.angle_gamma   90.00
#
_symmetry.space_group_name_H-M   'P 1'
#
loop_
_entity.id
_entity.type
_entity.pdbx_description
1 polymer ?
#
loop_
_entity_poly.entity_id
_entity_poly.type
_entity_poly.pdbx_seq_one_letter_code
_entity_poly.pdbx_strand_id
1 'polypeptide(L)'
;MKLNRQCRDCGANLAADNRSRLCSACGRRDVQVDRAPEVPAKFWATPEFREAFASRHFGRIMKVYRHAHDPVITQSRLAGWLDLSQSHVSNLESDHAVAPSDLVRLERWARALRVPQALLWFRLSGSSSVARGKRQGRPFGWFAVSEPPTVMDRTVELADVDMLRAMTRMFRELDNRFGGGHARSTVGQYLVGEVVPMLRAGRFRDGVRRELFGAVAEMNHLAGWMAYDVGDASAGRKHLRVALRLSNEVGDDAHAAEMLAGLSHHAAFSRSPLVAVDLARGARDSAARTGIGVLQAEAAVMEAHGLALLRDAKGTLSALRDAETSFEGAEGESAPEWLRYFDAAYLAAKFAHCFRDLGRSDEAERFARRSLEMAAGFDRGRLFNTALLASILADQRRIEEACEAGRAALQMAGNLNSVRTVAYLADVAARLKPFADVPAVTELFAEMRAMGIVTSPEREYVQ
;
A
#
# COMPACT_ATOMS: atom_id res chain seq x y z
N MET A 1 -32.90 -38.91 42.60
CA MET A 1 -32.84 -37.48 43.00
C MET A 1 -32.25 -36.69 41.83
N LYS A 2 -33.05 -35.97 41.04
CA LYS A 2 -32.51 -35.13 39.95
C LYS A 2 -31.91 -33.87 40.59
N LEU A 3 -30.60 -33.68 40.50
CA LEU A 3 -29.92 -32.46 40.95
C LEU A 3 -30.47 -31.27 40.15
N ASN A 4 -31.20 -30.37 40.81
CA ASN A 4 -31.64 -29.12 40.22
C ASN A 4 -30.40 -28.27 39.95
N ARG A 5 -29.97 -28.20 38.67
CA ARG A 5 -28.84 -27.36 38.26
C ARG A 5 -29.32 -25.91 38.25
N GLN A 6 -28.62 -25.02 38.95
CA GLN A 6 -28.95 -23.59 39.01
C GLN A 6 -28.00 -22.75 38.17
N CYS A 7 -28.51 -21.64 37.66
CA CYS A 7 -27.73 -20.63 36.96
C CYS A 7 -26.76 -19.97 37.93
N ARG A 8 -25.48 -19.87 37.54
CA ARG A 8 -24.44 -19.25 38.37
C ARG A 8 -24.69 -17.77 38.68
N ASP A 9 -25.38 -17.06 37.81
CA ASP A 9 -25.57 -15.61 37.90
C ASP A 9 -26.85 -15.22 38.66
N CYS A 10 -28.02 -15.73 38.25
CA CYS A 10 -29.30 -15.37 38.87
C CYS A 10 -29.89 -16.45 39.80
N GLY A 11 -29.24 -17.60 39.97
CA GLY A 11 -29.74 -18.69 40.81
C GLY A 11 -30.95 -19.46 40.26
N ALA A 12 -31.49 -19.10 39.09
CA ALA A 12 -32.65 -19.78 38.50
C ALA A 12 -32.34 -21.22 38.08
N ASN A 13 -33.32 -22.14 38.19
CA ASN A 13 -33.17 -23.51 37.74
C ASN A 13 -32.95 -23.57 36.21
N LEU A 14 -31.96 -24.34 35.77
CA LEU A 14 -31.63 -24.55 34.37
C LEU A 14 -32.53 -25.66 33.78
N ALA A 15 -33.04 -25.42 32.57
CA ALA A 15 -33.77 -26.44 31.82
C ALA A 15 -32.90 -27.69 31.59
N ALA A 16 -33.53 -28.87 31.54
CA ALA A 16 -32.83 -30.15 31.47
C ALA A 16 -31.96 -30.32 30.20
N ASP A 17 -32.30 -29.60 29.14
CA ASP A 17 -31.59 -29.55 27.86
C ASP A 17 -30.49 -28.46 27.81
N ASN A 18 -30.43 -27.56 28.80
CA ASN A 18 -29.42 -26.51 28.86
C ASN A 18 -28.08 -27.04 29.41
N ARG A 19 -27.09 -27.18 28.52
CA ARG A 19 -25.73 -27.63 28.85
C ARG A 19 -24.81 -26.52 29.41
N SER A 20 -25.26 -25.26 29.42
CA SER A 20 -24.50 -24.11 29.95
C SER A 20 -24.46 -24.07 31.49
N ARG A 21 -23.62 -23.19 32.05
CA ARG A 21 -23.63 -22.78 33.47
C ARG A 21 -24.52 -21.55 33.74
N LEU A 22 -25.06 -20.94 32.69
CA LEU A 22 -25.96 -19.79 32.75
C LEU A 22 -27.33 -20.16 32.18
N CYS A 23 -28.40 -19.56 32.72
CA CYS A 23 -29.72 -19.65 32.11
C CYS A 23 -29.74 -18.87 30.79
N SER A 24 -30.70 -19.15 29.92
CA SER A 24 -30.76 -18.51 28.59
C SER A 24 -30.93 -16.98 28.65
N ALA A 25 -31.40 -16.43 29.78
CA ALA A 25 -31.49 -14.99 30.00
C ALA A 25 -30.15 -14.40 30.45
N CYS A 26 -29.49 -14.98 31.47
CA CYS A 26 -28.17 -14.55 31.93
C CYS A 26 -27.10 -14.78 30.85
N GLY A 27 -27.15 -15.90 30.12
CA GLY A 27 -26.26 -16.15 28.99
C GLY A 27 -26.47 -15.16 27.84
N ARG A 28 -27.72 -14.72 27.58
CA ARG A 28 -27.99 -13.63 26.63
C ARG A 28 -27.46 -12.28 27.13
N ARG A 29 -27.58 -12.01 28.44
CA ARG A 29 -27.09 -10.79 29.08
C ARG A 29 -25.55 -10.73 29.05
N ASP A 30 -24.87 -11.83 29.35
CA ASP A 30 -23.41 -11.98 29.31
C ASP A 30 -22.86 -11.76 27.88
N VAL A 31 -23.46 -12.42 26.88
CA VAL A 31 -23.13 -12.22 25.45
C VAL A 31 -23.42 -10.79 24.95
N GLN A 32 -24.39 -10.09 25.54
CA GLN A 32 -24.68 -8.68 25.25
C GLN A 32 -23.71 -7.71 25.94
N VAL A 33 -23.05 -8.12 27.03
CA VAL A 33 -22.02 -7.30 27.70
C VAL A 33 -20.68 -7.37 26.96
N ASP A 34 -20.36 -8.53 26.38
CA ASP A 34 -19.11 -8.81 25.66
C ASP A 34 -18.99 -8.20 24.25
N ARG A 35 -20.03 -7.51 23.76
CA ARG A 35 -20.01 -6.88 22.43
C ARG A 35 -20.54 -5.46 22.48
N ALA A 36 -20.04 -4.62 21.57
CA ALA A 36 -20.55 -3.27 21.40
C ALA A 36 -22.06 -3.31 21.04
N PRO A 37 -22.87 -2.40 21.62
CA PRO A 37 -24.30 -2.34 21.39
C PRO A 37 -24.65 -1.99 19.93
N GLU A 38 -25.79 -2.47 19.47
CA GLU A 38 -26.36 -2.02 18.19
C GLU A 38 -26.94 -0.62 18.33
N VAL A 39 -26.46 0.30 17.50
CA VAL A 39 -26.89 1.69 17.50
C VAL A 39 -27.61 2.03 16.19
N PRO A 40 -28.70 2.83 16.23
CA PRO A 40 -29.44 3.21 15.02
C PRO A 40 -28.61 4.20 14.18
N ALA A 41 -28.90 4.32 12.87
CA ALA A 41 -28.16 5.22 11.98
C ALA A 41 -28.11 6.68 12.47
N LYS A 42 -29.19 7.16 13.10
CA LYS A 42 -29.29 8.51 13.69
C LYS A 42 -28.28 8.77 14.81
N PHE A 43 -27.79 7.72 15.48
CA PHE A 43 -26.78 7.84 16.54
C PHE A 43 -25.49 8.47 16.01
N TRP A 44 -25.11 8.16 14.77
CA TRP A 44 -23.89 8.65 14.15
C TRP A 44 -24.02 10.03 13.49
N ALA A 45 -25.22 10.60 13.45
CA ALA A 45 -25.53 11.81 12.68
C ALA A 45 -25.31 13.12 13.47
N THR A 46 -24.66 13.07 14.64
CA THR A 46 -24.44 14.25 15.48
C THR A 46 -23.25 15.09 14.98
N PRO A 47 -23.16 16.39 15.33
CA PRO A 47 -22.01 17.22 14.99
C PRO A 47 -20.67 16.65 15.49
N GLU A 48 -20.64 16.09 16.70
CA GLU A 48 -19.45 15.55 17.36
C GLU A 48 -18.90 14.34 16.60
N PHE A 49 -19.77 13.46 16.10
CA PHE A 49 -19.34 12.36 15.23
C PHE A 49 -18.82 12.87 13.89
N ARG A 50 -19.50 13.86 13.27
CA ARG A 50 -19.03 14.45 11.99
C ARG A 50 -17.61 15.01 12.12
N GLU A 51 -17.32 15.73 13.19
CA GLU A 51 -15.98 16.26 13.46
C GLU A 51 -14.96 15.15 13.72
N ALA A 52 -15.31 14.14 14.54
CA ALA A 52 -14.43 13.02 14.84
C ALA A 52 -14.09 12.17 13.60
N PHE A 53 -15.04 11.96 12.68
CA PHE A 53 -14.78 11.28 11.41
C PHE A 53 -13.96 12.15 10.46
N ALA A 54 -14.21 13.46 10.39
CA ALA A 54 -13.45 14.40 9.56
C ALA A 54 -11.97 14.48 9.98
N SER A 55 -11.67 14.34 11.28
CA SER A 55 -10.30 14.34 11.79
C SER A 55 -9.51 13.08 11.45
N ARG A 56 -10.15 12.04 10.89
CA ARG A 56 -9.54 10.73 10.54
C ARG A 56 -8.74 10.11 11.70
N HIS A 57 -9.18 10.35 12.93
CA HIS A 57 -8.51 9.89 14.14
C HIS A 57 -9.41 8.94 14.92
N PHE A 58 -9.15 7.63 14.81
CA PHE A 58 -10.07 6.62 15.36
C PHE A 58 -10.26 6.73 16.89
N GLY A 59 -9.24 7.16 17.63
CA GLY A 59 -9.36 7.44 19.06
C GLY A 59 -10.37 8.56 19.41
N ARG A 60 -10.56 9.57 18.55
CA ARG A 60 -11.58 10.61 18.74
C ARG A 60 -12.98 10.03 18.51
N ILE A 61 -13.13 9.14 17.53
CA ILE A 61 -14.37 8.41 17.28
C ILE A 61 -14.72 7.52 18.47
N MET A 62 -13.75 6.81 19.04
CA MET A 62 -13.93 6.01 20.27
C MET A 62 -14.42 6.86 21.44
N LYS A 63 -13.81 8.04 21.66
CA LYS A 63 -14.19 8.98 22.71
C LYS A 63 -15.64 9.46 22.54
N VAL A 64 -15.99 9.96 21.35
CA VAL A 64 -17.37 10.40 21.05
C VAL A 64 -18.35 9.22 21.17
N TYR A 65 -17.98 8.03 20.67
CA TYR A 65 -18.78 6.82 20.80
C TYR A 65 -19.12 6.53 22.26
N ARG A 66 -18.14 6.46 23.17
CA ARG A 66 -18.41 6.16 24.58
C ARG A 66 -19.35 7.18 25.22
N HIS A 67 -19.11 8.46 24.97
CA HIS A 67 -19.85 9.56 25.60
C HIS A 67 -21.25 9.77 25.01
N ALA A 68 -21.52 9.27 23.79
CA ALA A 68 -22.84 9.30 23.18
C ALA A 68 -23.80 8.22 23.72
N HIS A 69 -23.32 7.25 24.50
CA HIS A 69 -24.15 6.26 25.19
C HIS A 69 -24.59 6.74 26.57
N ASP A 70 -25.79 6.34 26.98
CA ASP A 70 -26.33 6.56 28.33
C ASP A 70 -26.75 5.21 28.94
N PRO A 71 -26.08 4.73 30.01
CA PRO A 71 -24.94 5.35 30.68
C PRO A 71 -23.66 5.31 29.82
N VAL A 72 -22.75 6.27 30.05
CA VAL A 72 -21.46 6.38 29.35
C VAL A 72 -20.68 5.08 29.45
N ILE A 73 -20.17 4.59 28.32
CA ILE A 73 -19.34 3.37 28.28
C ILE A 73 -17.98 3.68 28.90
N THR A 74 -17.48 2.82 29.78
CA THR A 74 -16.14 2.99 30.38
C THR A 74 -15.03 2.59 29.40
N GLN A 75 -13.84 3.17 29.55
CA GLN A 75 -12.68 2.82 28.71
C GLN A 75 -12.31 1.33 28.84
N SER A 76 -12.40 0.74 30.04
CA SER A 76 -12.16 -0.70 30.25
C SER A 76 -13.13 -1.57 29.48
N ARG A 77 -14.39 -1.15 29.39
CA ARG A 77 -15.42 -1.88 28.65
C ARG A 77 -15.23 -1.76 27.14
N LEU A 78 -14.89 -0.56 26.66
CA LEU A 78 -14.52 -0.36 25.26
C LEU A 78 -13.27 -1.17 24.88
N ALA A 79 -12.25 -1.17 25.74
CA ALA A 79 -11.03 -1.95 25.60
C ALA A 79 -11.34 -3.45 25.40
N GLY A 80 -12.24 -4.01 26.21
CA GLY A 80 -12.69 -5.40 26.08
C GLY A 80 -13.29 -5.74 24.72
N TRP A 81 -14.02 -4.82 24.07
CA TRP A 81 -14.58 -5.06 22.73
C TRP A 81 -13.57 -4.91 21.60
N LEU A 82 -12.54 -4.10 21.82
CA LEU A 82 -11.54 -3.75 20.82
C LEU A 82 -10.28 -4.62 20.89
N ASP A 83 -10.22 -5.54 21.86
CA ASP A 83 -9.04 -6.35 22.15
C ASP A 83 -7.82 -5.48 22.47
N LEU A 84 -8.04 -4.47 23.32
CA LEU A 84 -7.04 -3.51 23.77
C LEU A 84 -6.95 -3.51 25.30
N SER A 85 -5.86 -2.99 25.86
CA SER A 85 -5.83 -2.62 27.28
C SER A 85 -6.57 -1.30 27.51
N GLN A 86 -7.08 -1.08 28.73
CA GLN A 86 -7.70 0.20 29.09
C GLN A 86 -6.71 1.37 28.94
N SER A 87 -5.43 1.17 29.29
CA SER A 87 -4.38 2.19 29.12
C SER A 87 -4.14 2.55 27.66
N HIS A 88 -4.22 1.59 26.74
CA HIS A 88 -4.10 1.85 25.31
C HIS A 88 -5.29 2.66 24.78
N VAL A 89 -6.52 2.34 25.20
CA VAL A 89 -7.70 3.16 24.88
C VAL A 89 -7.53 4.60 25.41
N SER A 90 -7.04 4.76 26.64
CA SER A 90 -6.78 6.09 27.21
C SER A 90 -5.75 6.88 26.40
N ASN A 91 -4.67 6.24 25.96
CA ASN A 91 -3.66 6.90 25.13
C ASN A 91 -4.21 7.31 23.76
N LEU A 92 -5.08 6.49 23.16
CA LEU A 92 -5.73 6.80 21.88
C LEU A 92 -6.75 7.94 21.99
N GLU A 93 -7.43 8.08 23.13
CA GLU A 93 -8.41 9.16 23.37
C GLU A 93 -7.77 10.49 23.78
N SER A 94 -6.44 10.54 23.98
CA SER A 94 -5.69 11.74 24.32
C SER A 94 -5.67 12.74 23.16
N ASP A 95 -5.75 14.03 23.46
CA ASP A 95 -5.83 15.09 22.44
C ASP A 95 -4.51 15.22 21.63
N HIS A 96 -3.40 14.73 22.18
CA HIS A 96 -2.07 14.69 21.55
C HIS A 96 -1.72 13.32 20.95
N ALA A 97 -2.67 12.39 20.89
CA ALA A 97 -2.43 11.08 20.32
C ALA A 97 -2.10 11.17 18.83
N VAL A 98 -1.15 10.35 18.38
CA VAL A 98 -0.88 10.17 16.95
C VAL A 98 -2.00 9.33 16.36
N ALA A 99 -2.59 9.80 15.27
CA ALA A 99 -3.68 9.09 14.59
C ALA A 99 -3.19 7.70 14.13
N PRO A 100 -3.81 6.59 14.58
CA PRO A 100 -3.43 5.27 14.13
C PRO A 100 -3.66 5.14 12.62
N SER A 101 -2.64 4.67 11.90
CA SER A 101 -2.65 4.51 10.43
C SER A 101 -2.71 3.05 9.96
N ASP A 102 -2.55 2.09 10.87
CA ASP A 102 -2.65 0.66 10.59
C ASP A 102 -4.09 0.28 10.18
N LEU A 103 -4.28 0.05 8.88
CA LEU A 103 -5.57 -0.29 8.29
C LEU A 103 -6.20 -1.56 8.90
N VAL A 104 -5.40 -2.55 9.29
CA VAL A 104 -5.90 -3.82 9.86
C VAL A 104 -6.51 -3.57 11.25
N ARG A 105 -5.83 -2.76 12.07
CA ARG A 105 -6.34 -2.34 13.40
C ARG A 105 -7.59 -1.47 13.25
N LEU A 106 -7.56 -0.49 12.36
CA LEU A 106 -8.69 0.39 12.08
C LEU A 106 -9.93 -0.40 11.60
N GLU A 107 -9.74 -1.37 10.71
CA GLU A 107 -10.81 -2.25 10.26
C GLU A 107 -11.37 -3.12 11.39
N ARG A 108 -10.52 -3.69 12.24
CA ARG A 108 -10.95 -4.48 13.40
C ARG A 108 -11.81 -3.64 14.34
N TRP A 109 -11.38 -2.43 14.67
CA TRP A 109 -12.11 -1.54 15.56
C TRP A 109 -13.43 -1.04 14.96
N ALA A 110 -13.43 -0.67 13.68
CA ALA A 110 -14.64 -0.27 12.99
C ALA A 110 -15.69 -1.38 12.95
N ARG A 111 -15.28 -2.64 12.73
CA ARG A 111 -16.18 -3.78 12.80
C ARG A 111 -16.68 -4.04 14.21
N ALA A 112 -15.80 -3.97 15.22
CA ALA A 112 -16.15 -4.18 16.61
C ALA A 112 -17.21 -3.18 17.10
N LEU A 113 -17.08 -1.89 16.73
CA LEU A 113 -18.03 -0.83 17.07
C LEU A 113 -19.19 -0.70 16.08
N ARG A 114 -19.19 -1.53 15.02
CA ARG A 114 -20.20 -1.55 13.94
C ARG A 114 -20.36 -0.18 13.28
N VAL A 115 -19.24 0.50 13.04
CA VAL A 115 -19.21 1.79 12.36
C VAL A 115 -19.68 1.61 10.92
N PRO A 116 -20.69 2.37 10.45
CA PRO A 116 -21.12 2.32 9.07
C PRO A 116 -19.99 2.64 8.09
N GLN A 117 -19.86 1.82 7.03
CA GLN A 117 -18.86 2.04 5.97
C GLN A 117 -18.91 3.45 5.38
N ALA A 118 -20.10 4.05 5.29
CA ALA A 118 -20.28 5.39 4.74
C ALA A 118 -19.60 6.52 5.56
N LEU A 119 -19.25 6.26 6.82
CA LEU A 119 -18.62 7.25 7.71
C LEU A 119 -17.10 7.08 7.81
N LEU A 120 -16.56 5.97 7.32
CA LEU A 120 -15.13 5.66 7.40
C LEU A 120 -14.37 6.25 6.21
N TRP A 121 -13.18 6.80 6.46
CA TRP A 121 -12.27 7.29 5.41
C TRP A 121 -11.45 6.16 4.75
N PHE A 122 -11.76 4.91 5.09
CA PHE A 122 -11.15 3.70 4.59
C PHE A 122 -12.21 2.60 4.39
N ARG A 123 -11.86 1.52 3.69
CA ARG A 123 -12.81 0.47 3.29
C ARG A 123 -12.69 -0.77 4.17
N LEU A 124 -13.82 -1.27 4.68
CA LEU A 124 -13.94 -2.56 5.35
C LEU A 124 -14.01 -3.69 4.31
N SER A 125 -13.08 -4.63 4.42
CA SER A 125 -13.05 -5.88 3.69
C SER A 125 -14.34 -6.68 3.96
N GLY A 126 -14.96 -7.25 2.92
CA GLY A 126 -16.12 -8.15 3.08
C GLY A 126 -17.47 -7.52 3.42
N SER A 127 -17.64 -6.18 3.38
CA SER A 127 -18.95 -5.54 3.53
C SER A 127 -19.81 -5.70 2.25
N SER A 128 -20.42 -6.88 2.09
CA SER A 128 -21.47 -7.15 1.11
C SER A 128 -22.84 -7.08 1.81
N SER A 129 -23.49 -5.91 1.81
CA SER A 129 -24.85 -5.81 2.33
C SER A 129 -25.87 -6.37 1.31
N VAL A 130 -26.27 -7.63 1.51
CA VAL A 130 -27.44 -8.24 0.87
C VAL A 130 -28.64 -8.05 1.82
N ALA A 131 -29.60 -7.21 1.44
CA ALA A 131 -30.93 -7.17 2.05
C ALA A 131 -31.99 -7.33 0.95
N ARG A 132 -32.72 -8.45 1.00
CA ARG A 132 -33.83 -8.82 0.12
C ARG A 132 -35.11 -8.07 0.55
N GLY A 133 -35.68 -7.29 -0.36
CA GLY A 133 -37.02 -6.70 -0.23
C GLY A 133 -37.58 -6.30 -1.60
N LYS A 134 -38.43 -7.17 -2.16
CA LYS A 134 -39.32 -7.09 -3.35
C LYS A 134 -38.96 -6.11 -4.50
N ARG A 135 -38.54 -6.74 -5.59
CA ARG A 135 -38.30 -6.22 -6.94
C ARG A 135 -39.53 -5.54 -7.56
N GLN A 136 -39.35 -4.30 -8.01
CA GLN A 136 -39.78 -3.83 -9.35
C GLN A 136 -38.79 -2.74 -9.80
N GLY A 137 -38.14 -2.95 -10.95
CA GLY A 137 -37.21 -2.00 -11.61
C GLY A 137 -35.77 -1.98 -11.05
N ARG A 138 -34.78 -2.28 -11.91
CA ARG A 138 -33.30 -2.32 -11.68
C ARG A 138 -32.73 -1.08 -10.94
N PRO A 139 -31.57 -1.14 -10.20
CA PRO A 139 -30.22 -1.42 -10.79
C PRO A 139 -29.15 -2.14 -9.91
N PHE A 140 -28.06 -2.58 -10.56
CA PHE A 140 -26.81 -3.10 -9.94
C PHE A 140 -25.81 -1.94 -9.87
N GLY A 141 -25.16 -1.76 -8.71
CA GLY A 141 -24.53 -0.51 -8.31
C GLY A 141 -23.05 -0.38 -8.64
N TRP A 142 -22.73 0.64 -9.44
CA TRP A 142 -21.42 1.30 -9.57
C TRP A 142 -21.56 2.85 -9.51
N PHE A 143 -22.74 3.38 -9.19
CA PHE A 143 -23.09 4.78 -9.35
C PHE A 143 -23.67 5.39 -8.07
N ALA A 144 -22.87 6.24 -7.44
CA ALA A 144 -23.34 7.47 -6.80
C ALA A 144 -22.19 8.47 -6.86
N VAL A 145 -21.75 8.76 -8.09
CA VAL A 145 -21.29 10.10 -8.45
C VAL A 145 -22.56 10.77 -8.97
N SER A 146 -22.74 12.06 -8.66
CA SER A 146 -23.74 12.95 -9.25
C SER A 146 -23.95 12.63 -10.73
N GLU A 147 -25.19 12.79 -11.22
CA GLU A 147 -25.57 12.53 -12.62
C GLU A 147 -24.40 12.80 -13.58
N PRO A 148 -23.95 11.80 -14.37
CA PRO A 148 -22.97 12.08 -15.41
C PRO A 148 -23.56 13.19 -16.28
N PRO A 149 -22.76 14.19 -16.71
CA PRO A 149 -23.25 15.15 -17.67
C PRO A 149 -23.84 14.35 -18.83
N THR A 150 -25.05 14.74 -19.24
CA THR A 150 -25.76 14.29 -20.42
C THR A 150 -24.77 13.87 -21.48
N VAL A 151 -24.90 12.64 -22.01
CA VAL A 151 -24.06 12.06 -23.09
C VAL A 151 -23.51 13.19 -23.94
N MET A 152 -22.27 13.59 -23.66
CA MET A 152 -21.64 14.64 -24.43
C MET A 152 -21.37 13.97 -25.76
N ASP A 153 -22.15 14.35 -26.77
CA ASP A 153 -21.96 14.01 -28.16
C ASP A 153 -20.71 14.73 -28.71
N ARG A 154 -19.60 14.61 -27.97
CA ARG A 154 -18.37 15.36 -28.15
C ARG A 154 -17.39 14.47 -28.90
N THR A 155 -16.91 14.99 -30.02
CA THR A 155 -15.76 14.43 -30.71
C THR A 155 -14.53 14.67 -29.84
N VAL A 156 -13.80 13.61 -29.50
CA VAL A 156 -12.53 13.74 -28.80
C VAL A 156 -11.48 14.18 -29.81
N GLU A 157 -10.72 15.22 -29.46
CA GLU A 157 -9.71 15.81 -30.33
C GLU A 157 -8.30 15.64 -29.76
N LEU A 158 -7.27 15.89 -30.57
CA LEU A 158 -5.87 15.81 -30.11
C LEU A 158 -5.59 16.76 -28.94
N ALA A 159 -6.27 17.92 -28.89
CA ALA A 159 -6.17 18.84 -27.76
C ALA A 159 -6.60 18.21 -26.42
N ASP A 160 -7.55 17.29 -26.42
CA ASP A 160 -7.96 16.55 -25.21
C ASP A 160 -6.86 15.59 -24.76
N VAL A 161 -6.18 14.95 -25.73
CA VAL A 161 -5.03 14.08 -25.46
C VAL A 161 -3.84 14.88 -24.92
N ASP A 162 -3.56 16.04 -25.51
CA ASP A 162 -2.49 16.93 -25.07
C ASP A 162 -2.74 17.44 -23.65
N MET A 163 -4.00 17.79 -23.32
CA MET A 163 -4.41 18.17 -21.98
C MET A 163 -4.20 17.00 -20.99
N LEU A 164 -4.61 15.78 -21.35
CA LEU A 164 -4.38 14.59 -20.51
C LEU A 164 -2.88 14.35 -20.26
N ARG A 165 -2.05 14.42 -21.30
CA ARG A 165 -0.59 14.27 -21.14
C ARG A 165 0.02 15.38 -20.27
N ALA A 166 -0.43 16.62 -20.43
CA ALA A 166 0.00 17.74 -19.60
C ALA A 166 -0.37 17.54 -18.11
N MET A 167 -1.60 17.10 -17.85
CA MET A 167 -2.05 16.76 -16.49
C MET A 167 -1.24 15.62 -15.89
N THR A 168 -0.95 14.56 -16.66
CA THR A 168 -0.11 13.44 -16.22
C THR A 168 1.30 13.92 -15.84
N ARG A 169 1.93 14.80 -16.64
CA ARG A 169 3.25 15.37 -16.32
C ARG A 169 3.22 16.17 -15.02
N MET A 170 2.24 17.07 -14.87
CA MET A 170 2.07 17.87 -13.65
C MET A 170 1.88 16.98 -12.41
N PHE A 171 1.03 15.96 -12.49
CA PHE A 171 0.85 15.04 -11.35
C PHE A 171 2.09 14.22 -11.04
N ARG A 172 2.88 13.83 -12.06
CA ARG A 172 4.14 13.12 -11.88
C ARG A 172 5.19 13.98 -11.17
N GLU A 173 5.28 15.27 -11.52
CA GLU A 173 6.16 16.22 -10.83
C GLU A 173 5.76 16.36 -9.35
N LEU A 174 4.47 16.46 -9.05
CA LEU A 174 3.96 16.50 -7.68
C LEU A 174 4.25 15.21 -6.91
N ASP A 175 4.06 14.05 -7.54
CA ASP A 175 4.36 12.73 -6.97
C ASP A 175 5.85 12.58 -6.65
N ASN A 176 6.74 12.93 -7.59
CA ASN A 176 8.18 12.87 -7.38
C ASN A 176 8.65 13.79 -6.23
N ARG A 177 8.04 14.98 -6.10
CA ARG A 177 8.46 15.98 -5.11
C ARG A 177 7.88 15.74 -3.71
N PHE A 178 6.61 15.34 -3.62
CA PHE A 178 5.88 15.28 -2.34
C PHE A 178 5.40 13.86 -1.98
N GLY A 179 5.47 12.91 -2.91
CA GLY A 179 5.01 11.54 -2.75
C GLY A 179 3.53 11.32 -3.14
N GLY A 180 3.21 10.07 -3.49
CA GLY A 180 1.92 9.69 -4.08
C GLY A 180 0.69 9.85 -3.23
N GLY A 181 0.80 10.18 -1.94
CA GLY A 181 -0.36 10.43 -1.09
C GLY A 181 -1.12 11.72 -1.42
N HIS A 182 -0.42 12.77 -1.85
CA HIS A 182 -1.02 14.11 -1.92
C HIS A 182 -1.94 14.30 -3.13
N ALA A 183 -1.51 13.90 -4.33
CA ALA A 183 -2.27 14.12 -5.56
C ALA A 183 -3.18 12.95 -5.96
N ARG A 184 -3.11 11.80 -5.27
CA ARG A 184 -3.80 10.56 -5.71
C ARG A 184 -5.32 10.71 -5.78
N SER A 185 -5.91 11.43 -4.83
CA SER A 185 -7.36 11.65 -4.83
C SER A 185 -7.80 12.46 -6.05
N THR A 186 -7.06 13.52 -6.38
CA THR A 186 -7.27 14.35 -7.58
C THR A 186 -7.08 13.55 -8.86
N VAL A 187 -6.02 12.74 -8.96
CA VAL A 187 -5.78 11.84 -10.10
C VAL A 187 -6.96 10.87 -10.29
N GLY A 188 -7.45 10.27 -9.21
CA GLY A 188 -8.61 9.38 -9.23
C GLY A 188 -9.90 10.08 -9.68
N GLN A 189 -10.14 11.30 -9.19
CA GLN A 189 -11.28 12.12 -9.59
C GLN A 189 -11.21 12.50 -11.07
N TYR A 190 -10.04 12.91 -11.56
CA TYR A 190 -9.84 13.25 -12.97
C TYR A 190 -10.03 12.03 -13.90
N LEU A 191 -9.49 10.87 -13.50
CA LEU A 191 -9.72 9.62 -14.23
C LEU A 191 -11.20 9.27 -14.36
N VAL A 192 -11.97 9.43 -13.27
CA VAL A 192 -13.40 9.07 -13.25
C VAL A 192 -14.27 10.14 -13.92
N GLY A 193 -14.01 11.42 -13.65
CA GLY A 193 -14.82 12.54 -14.08
C GLY A 193 -14.58 12.94 -15.54
N GLU A 194 -13.33 12.88 -16.01
CA GLU A 194 -12.96 13.38 -17.34
C GLU A 194 -12.58 12.24 -18.29
N VAL A 195 -11.67 11.37 -17.87
CA VAL A 195 -11.06 10.37 -18.76
C VAL A 195 -12.01 9.21 -19.11
N VAL A 196 -12.73 8.68 -18.12
CA VAL A 196 -13.69 7.58 -18.36
C VAL A 196 -14.81 7.98 -19.33
N PRO A 197 -15.43 9.17 -19.22
CA PRO A 197 -16.37 9.65 -20.23
C PRO A 197 -15.77 9.74 -21.64
N MET A 198 -14.55 10.28 -21.79
CA MET A 198 -13.86 10.32 -23.09
C MET A 198 -13.71 8.92 -23.71
N LEU A 199 -13.34 7.91 -22.91
CA LEU A 199 -13.18 6.54 -23.38
C LEU A 199 -14.49 5.84 -23.76
N ARG A 200 -15.59 6.14 -23.05
CA ARG A 200 -16.87 5.42 -23.20
C ARG A 200 -17.81 6.03 -24.20
N ALA A 201 -17.85 7.36 -24.28
CA ALA A 201 -18.84 8.11 -25.03
C ALA A 201 -18.24 8.98 -26.14
N GLY A 202 -16.91 9.06 -26.23
CA GLY A 202 -16.23 9.83 -27.28
C GLY A 202 -16.40 9.21 -28.65
N ARG A 203 -16.67 10.06 -29.65
CA ARG A 203 -16.40 9.71 -31.06
C ARG A 203 -14.95 10.04 -31.38
N PHE A 204 -14.26 9.13 -32.05
CA PHE A 204 -12.86 9.27 -32.40
C PHE A 204 -12.70 9.42 -33.91
N ARG A 205 -11.90 10.38 -34.35
CA ARG A 205 -11.32 10.38 -35.69
C ARG A 205 -10.16 9.36 -35.72
N ASP A 206 -9.77 8.93 -36.93
CA ASP A 206 -8.64 8.01 -37.10
C ASP A 206 -7.36 8.54 -36.42
N GLY A 207 -6.62 7.66 -35.76
CA GLY A 207 -5.41 8.00 -35.00
C GLY A 207 -5.66 8.55 -33.58
N VAL A 208 -6.71 9.35 -33.36
CA VAL A 208 -6.97 9.98 -32.04
C VAL A 208 -7.26 8.94 -30.95
N ARG A 209 -7.96 7.85 -31.29
CA ARG A 209 -8.21 6.75 -30.35
C ARG A 209 -6.91 6.15 -29.81
N ARG A 210 -5.91 5.98 -30.69
CA ARG A 210 -4.61 5.41 -30.34
C ARG A 210 -3.86 6.32 -29.37
N GLU A 211 -3.76 7.60 -29.70
CA GLU A 211 -3.07 8.59 -28.87
C GLU A 211 -3.75 8.77 -27.51
N LEU A 212 -5.10 8.79 -27.47
CA LEU A 212 -5.84 8.83 -26.22
C LEU A 212 -5.54 7.61 -25.35
N PHE A 213 -5.59 6.40 -25.92
CA PHE A 213 -5.39 5.17 -25.16
C PHE A 213 -3.96 5.11 -24.57
N GLY A 214 -2.95 5.57 -25.33
CA GLY A 214 -1.59 5.76 -24.81
C GLY A 214 -1.55 6.74 -23.63
N ALA A 215 -2.14 7.93 -23.78
CA ALA A 215 -2.18 8.93 -22.71
C ALA A 215 -2.95 8.45 -21.46
N VAL A 216 -4.03 7.67 -21.63
CA VAL A 216 -4.75 7.03 -20.50
C VAL A 216 -3.88 5.97 -19.83
N ALA A 217 -3.12 5.20 -20.61
CA ALA A 217 -2.18 4.21 -20.07
C ALA A 217 -1.11 4.89 -19.21
N GLU A 218 -0.51 5.99 -19.67
CA GLU A 218 0.46 6.80 -18.91
C GLU A 218 -0.13 7.34 -17.59
N MET A 219 -1.36 7.83 -17.60
CA MET A 219 -2.04 8.33 -16.40
C MET A 219 -2.35 7.19 -15.41
N ASN A 220 -2.76 6.02 -15.90
CA ASN A 220 -2.94 4.83 -15.05
C ASN A 220 -1.60 4.30 -14.53
N HIS A 221 -0.53 4.40 -15.31
CA HIS A 221 0.81 4.07 -14.84
C HIS A 221 1.18 4.91 -13.61
N LEU A 222 1.02 6.24 -13.69
CA LEU A 222 1.23 7.14 -12.56
C LEU A 222 0.34 6.77 -11.36
N ALA A 223 -0.97 6.59 -11.58
CA ALA A 223 -1.89 6.19 -10.51
C ALA A 223 -1.51 4.85 -9.84
N GLY A 224 -0.89 3.95 -10.61
CA GLY A 224 -0.33 2.68 -10.15
C GLY A 224 0.78 2.88 -9.10
N TRP A 225 1.77 3.73 -9.43
CA TRP A 225 2.88 4.07 -8.53
C TRP A 225 2.42 4.87 -7.30
N MET A 226 1.52 5.83 -7.48
CA MET A 226 0.98 6.59 -6.34
C MET A 226 0.24 5.67 -5.35
N ALA A 227 -0.48 4.67 -5.87
CA ALA A 227 -1.16 3.69 -5.02
C ALA A 227 -0.19 2.77 -4.29
N TYR A 228 0.89 2.37 -4.96
CA TYR A 228 1.98 1.60 -4.37
C TYR A 228 2.63 2.30 -3.20
N ASP A 229 2.88 3.60 -3.34
CA ASP A 229 3.59 4.40 -2.34
C ASP A 229 2.84 4.57 -1.02
N VAL A 230 1.52 4.63 -1.08
CA VAL A 230 0.66 4.66 0.13
C VAL A 230 0.24 3.27 0.60
N GLY A 231 0.84 2.21 0.05
CA GLY A 231 0.60 0.82 0.46
C GLY A 231 -0.68 0.17 -0.06
N ASP A 232 -1.41 0.79 -0.99
CA ASP A 232 -2.57 0.18 -1.63
C ASP A 232 -2.16 -0.67 -2.84
N ALA A 233 -1.54 -1.82 -2.53
CA ALA A 233 -1.08 -2.75 -3.56
C ALA A 233 -2.20 -3.27 -4.46
N SER A 234 -3.46 -3.30 -3.99
CA SER A 234 -4.61 -3.74 -4.77
C SER A 234 -4.96 -2.73 -5.87
N ALA A 235 -5.10 -1.44 -5.50
CA ALA A 235 -5.35 -0.38 -6.47
C ALA A 235 -4.17 -0.22 -7.43
N GLY A 236 -2.93 -0.28 -6.94
CA GLY A 236 -1.74 -0.18 -7.78
C GLY A 236 -1.73 -1.23 -8.90
N ARG A 237 -1.91 -2.50 -8.53
CA ARG A 237 -2.03 -3.61 -9.51
C ARG A 237 -3.22 -3.46 -10.46
N LYS A 238 -4.31 -2.83 -10.04
CA LYS A 238 -5.48 -2.61 -10.90
C LYS A 238 -5.15 -1.57 -11.97
N HIS A 239 -4.56 -0.44 -11.59
CA HIS A 239 -4.18 0.61 -12.52
C HIS A 239 -3.13 0.14 -13.54
N LEU A 240 -2.07 -0.54 -13.09
CA LEU A 240 -1.06 -1.09 -13.99
C LEU A 240 -1.64 -2.12 -14.98
N ARG A 241 -2.59 -2.97 -14.55
CA ARG A 241 -3.28 -3.90 -15.46
C ARG A 241 -4.19 -3.19 -16.48
N VAL A 242 -4.79 -2.06 -16.11
CA VAL A 242 -5.56 -1.24 -17.06
C VAL A 242 -4.61 -0.61 -18.07
N ALA A 243 -3.51 -0.02 -17.63
CA ALA A 243 -2.48 0.54 -18.50
C ALA A 243 -1.94 -0.52 -19.47
N LEU A 244 -1.57 -1.72 -18.99
CA LEU A 244 -1.09 -2.82 -19.83
C LEU A 244 -2.10 -3.21 -20.92
N ARG A 245 -3.38 -3.31 -20.57
CA ARG A 245 -4.44 -3.63 -21.55
C ARG A 245 -4.56 -2.54 -22.61
N LEU A 246 -4.49 -1.28 -22.21
CA LEU A 246 -4.56 -0.15 -23.14
C LEU A 246 -3.34 -0.09 -24.06
N SER A 247 -2.13 -0.32 -23.54
CA SER A 247 -0.90 -0.42 -24.32
C SER A 247 -0.96 -1.55 -25.35
N ASN A 248 -1.45 -2.73 -24.96
CA ASN A 248 -1.63 -3.85 -25.88
C ASN A 248 -2.66 -3.56 -26.98
N GLU A 249 -3.77 -2.90 -26.64
CA GLU A 249 -4.81 -2.50 -27.60
C GLU A 249 -4.28 -1.55 -28.68
N VAL A 250 -3.29 -0.71 -28.37
CA VAL A 250 -2.67 0.22 -29.33
C VAL A 250 -1.38 -0.28 -29.97
N GLY A 251 -0.96 -1.51 -29.64
CA GLY A 251 0.29 -2.11 -30.12
C GLY A 251 1.54 -1.38 -29.63
N ASP A 252 1.52 -0.84 -28.41
CA ASP A 252 2.67 -0.18 -27.79
C ASP A 252 3.44 -1.17 -26.89
N ASP A 253 4.34 -1.91 -27.51
CA ASP A 253 5.17 -2.92 -26.84
C ASP A 253 6.12 -2.32 -25.80
N ALA A 254 6.53 -1.05 -25.95
CA ALA A 254 7.42 -0.40 -25.01
C ALA A 254 6.70 -0.11 -23.69
N HIS A 255 5.51 0.50 -23.75
CA HIS A 255 4.70 0.69 -22.56
C HIS A 255 4.19 -0.64 -21.98
N ALA A 256 3.90 -1.64 -22.82
CA ALA A 256 3.51 -2.95 -22.32
C ALA A 256 4.63 -3.60 -21.49
N ALA A 257 5.88 -3.51 -21.96
CA ALA A 257 7.05 -3.99 -21.22
C ALA A 257 7.24 -3.25 -19.90
N GLU A 258 7.15 -1.92 -19.90
CA GLU A 258 7.22 -1.08 -18.70
C GLU A 258 6.13 -1.46 -17.67
N MET A 259 4.89 -1.68 -18.12
CA MET A 259 3.80 -2.06 -17.20
C MET A 259 4.04 -3.44 -16.58
N LEU A 260 4.60 -4.38 -17.34
CA LEU A 260 4.95 -5.71 -16.85
C LEU A 260 6.14 -5.66 -15.89
N ALA A 261 7.16 -4.85 -16.17
CA ALA A 261 8.28 -4.59 -15.28
C ALA A 261 7.82 -3.97 -13.94
N GLY A 262 6.94 -2.96 -14.00
CA GLY A 262 6.32 -2.36 -12.81
C GLY A 262 5.49 -3.37 -12.00
N LEU A 263 4.67 -4.20 -12.66
CA LEU A 263 3.93 -5.27 -11.99
C LEU A 263 4.87 -6.30 -11.34
N SER A 264 5.98 -6.65 -12.01
CA SER A 264 7.02 -7.54 -11.47
C SER A 264 7.64 -6.95 -10.21
N HIS A 265 8.01 -5.67 -10.23
CA HIS A 265 8.51 -4.94 -9.06
C HIS A 265 7.53 -5.00 -7.89
N HIS A 266 6.23 -4.75 -8.12
CA HIS A 266 5.21 -4.84 -7.09
C HIS A 266 5.08 -6.25 -6.50
N ALA A 267 5.13 -7.28 -7.35
CA ALA A 267 5.07 -8.68 -6.92
C ALA A 267 6.29 -9.06 -6.07
N ALA A 268 7.49 -8.63 -6.47
CA ALA A 268 8.72 -8.83 -5.71
C ALA A 268 8.64 -8.19 -4.32
N PHE A 269 8.21 -6.93 -4.24
CA PHE A 269 8.02 -6.24 -2.97
C PHE A 269 6.97 -6.92 -2.07
N SER A 270 5.90 -7.45 -2.65
CA SER A 270 4.87 -8.20 -1.94
C SER A 270 5.26 -9.66 -1.63
N ARG A 271 6.55 -10.02 -1.79
CA ARG A 271 7.09 -11.37 -1.58
C ARG A 271 6.33 -12.46 -2.36
N SER A 272 5.93 -12.16 -3.59
CA SER A 272 5.29 -13.09 -4.54
C SER A 272 6.24 -13.41 -5.71
N PRO A 273 7.34 -14.16 -5.47
CA PRO A 273 8.46 -14.20 -6.40
C PRO A 273 8.17 -14.94 -7.71
N LEU A 274 7.36 -16.00 -7.70
CA LEU A 274 6.96 -16.70 -8.93
C LEU A 274 6.21 -15.76 -9.89
N VAL A 275 5.26 -14.98 -9.35
CA VAL A 275 4.52 -13.98 -10.12
C VAL A 275 5.45 -12.88 -10.64
N ALA A 276 6.46 -12.47 -9.85
CA ALA A 276 7.45 -11.49 -10.28
C ALA A 276 8.27 -11.99 -11.48
N VAL A 277 8.69 -13.26 -11.47
CA VAL A 277 9.43 -13.88 -12.58
C VAL A 277 8.54 -13.97 -13.83
N ASP A 278 7.31 -14.44 -13.71
CA ASP A 278 6.39 -14.57 -14.86
C ASP A 278 6.12 -13.21 -15.52
N LEU A 279 5.88 -12.18 -14.73
CA LEU A 279 5.68 -10.82 -15.22
C LEU A 279 6.94 -10.25 -15.87
N ALA A 280 8.12 -10.48 -15.29
CA ALA A 280 9.38 -10.02 -15.86
C ALA A 280 9.69 -10.70 -17.19
N ARG A 281 9.39 -11.99 -17.34
CA ARG A 281 9.53 -12.69 -18.62
C ARG A 281 8.60 -12.14 -19.69
N GLY A 282 7.35 -11.84 -19.35
CA GLY A 282 6.46 -11.12 -20.26
C GLY A 282 6.98 -9.73 -20.64
N ALA A 283 7.64 -9.04 -19.69
CA ALA A 283 8.32 -7.77 -19.97
C ALA A 283 9.48 -7.98 -20.95
N ARG A 284 10.28 -9.03 -20.81
CA ARG A 284 11.37 -9.39 -21.74
C ARG A 284 10.84 -9.65 -23.14
N ASP A 285 9.77 -10.42 -23.27
CA ASP A 285 9.14 -10.72 -24.55
C ASP A 285 8.68 -9.43 -25.26
N SER A 286 8.12 -8.49 -24.50
CA SER A 286 7.64 -7.21 -25.03
C SER A 286 8.80 -6.26 -25.37
N ALA A 287 9.81 -6.15 -24.51
CA ALA A 287 11.00 -5.33 -24.74
C ALA A 287 11.83 -5.84 -25.94
N ALA A 288 11.86 -7.15 -26.20
CA ALA A 288 12.55 -7.71 -27.36
C ALA A 288 11.96 -7.21 -28.69
N ARG A 289 10.66 -6.86 -28.74
CA ARG A 289 9.99 -6.37 -29.94
C ARG A 289 10.24 -4.88 -30.22
N THR A 290 10.78 -4.12 -29.26
CA THR A 290 10.97 -2.67 -29.40
C THR A 290 12.34 -2.30 -29.98
N GLY A 291 13.34 -3.17 -29.80
CA GLY A 291 14.74 -2.86 -30.12
C GLY A 291 15.40 -1.82 -29.20
N ILE A 292 14.76 -1.46 -28.07
CA ILE A 292 15.30 -0.49 -27.11
C ILE A 292 16.15 -1.23 -26.07
N GLY A 293 17.48 -1.08 -26.11
CA GLY A 293 18.39 -1.86 -25.26
C GLY A 293 18.21 -1.60 -23.75
N VAL A 294 17.99 -0.34 -23.36
CA VAL A 294 17.74 0.03 -21.94
C VAL A 294 16.49 -0.68 -21.38
N LEU A 295 15.44 -0.82 -22.19
CA LEU A 295 14.19 -1.48 -21.76
C LEU A 295 14.38 -3.00 -21.63
N GLN A 296 15.22 -3.59 -22.49
CA GLN A 296 15.63 -5.00 -22.36
C GLN A 296 16.45 -5.22 -21.08
N ALA A 297 17.35 -4.29 -20.76
CA ALA A 297 18.13 -4.34 -19.53
C ALA A 297 17.24 -4.29 -18.28
N GLU A 298 16.24 -3.40 -18.27
CA GLU A 298 15.26 -3.35 -17.19
C GLU A 298 14.49 -4.66 -17.03
N ALA A 299 13.92 -5.19 -18.12
CA ALA A 299 13.16 -6.42 -18.06
C ALA A 299 14.01 -7.59 -17.53
N ALA A 300 15.26 -7.69 -17.97
CA ALA A 300 16.22 -8.69 -17.50
C ALA A 300 16.53 -8.54 -15.99
N VAL A 301 16.74 -7.31 -15.49
CA VAL A 301 17.03 -7.10 -14.06
C VAL A 301 15.81 -7.35 -13.16
N MET A 302 14.59 -7.15 -13.67
CA MET A 302 13.37 -7.54 -12.94
C MET A 302 13.25 -9.07 -12.85
N GLU A 303 13.60 -9.80 -13.89
CA GLU A 303 13.66 -11.27 -13.85
C GLU A 303 14.71 -11.74 -12.83
N ALA A 304 15.90 -11.14 -12.86
CA ALA A 304 16.97 -11.43 -11.90
C ALA A 304 16.50 -11.25 -10.45
N HIS A 305 15.77 -10.17 -10.16
CA HIS A 305 15.26 -9.92 -8.80
C HIS A 305 14.21 -10.95 -8.36
N GLY A 306 13.30 -11.35 -9.25
CA GLY A 306 12.36 -12.44 -8.99
C GLY A 306 13.06 -13.78 -8.69
N LEU A 307 14.09 -14.12 -9.49
CA LEU A 307 14.90 -15.33 -9.30
C LEU A 307 15.73 -15.29 -8.03
N ALA A 308 16.25 -14.12 -7.65
CA ALA A 308 17.00 -13.92 -6.41
C ALA A 308 16.13 -14.21 -5.18
N LEU A 309 14.87 -13.75 -5.20
CA LEU A 309 13.89 -14.06 -4.15
C LEU A 309 13.55 -15.56 -4.05
N LEU A 310 13.64 -16.31 -5.15
CA LEU A 310 13.53 -17.77 -5.18
C LEU A 310 14.82 -18.49 -4.75
N ARG A 311 15.90 -17.74 -4.49
CA ARG A 311 17.26 -18.25 -4.23
C ARG A 311 17.84 -19.05 -5.41
N ASP A 312 17.36 -18.80 -6.64
CA ASP A 312 17.97 -19.36 -7.85
C ASP A 312 19.20 -18.54 -8.24
N ALA A 313 20.35 -18.88 -7.65
CA ALA A 313 21.60 -18.18 -7.88
C ALA A 313 22.05 -18.24 -9.36
N LYS A 314 21.84 -19.36 -10.05
CA LYS A 314 22.27 -19.53 -11.44
C LYS A 314 21.43 -18.67 -12.37
N GLY A 315 20.10 -18.74 -12.23
CA GLY A 315 19.17 -17.94 -13.02
C GLY A 315 19.38 -16.44 -12.78
N THR A 316 19.53 -16.03 -11.51
CA THR A 316 19.80 -14.64 -11.14
C THR A 316 21.05 -14.11 -11.83
N LEU A 317 22.19 -14.82 -11.72
CA LEU A 317 23.44 -14.38 -12.33
C LEU A 317 23.38 -14.33 -13.86
N SER A 318 22.63 -15.24 -14.48
CA SER A 318 22.40 -15.18 -15.94
C SER A 318 21.63 -13.92 -16.32
N ALA A 319 20.50 -13.66 -15.65
CA ALA A 319 19.66 -12.49 -15.95
C ALA A 319 20.34 -11.15 -15.61
N LEU A 320 21.20 -11.10 -14.58
CA LEU A 320 22.04 -9.93 -14.31
C LEU A 320 23.04 -9.66 -15.44
N ARG A 321 23.69 -10.69 -15.99
CA ARG A 321 24.59 -10.53 -17.14
C ARG A 321 23.87 -10.07 -18.39
N ASP A 322 22.67 -10.60 -18.65
CA ASP A 322 21.82 -10.13 -19.73
C ASP A 322 21.51 -8.64 -19.56
N ALA A 323 21.15 -8.23 -18.33
CA ALA A 323 20.84 -6.83 -18.02
C ALA A 323 22.06 -5.90 -18.23
N GLU A 324 23.24 -6.29 -17.75
CA GLU A 324 24.49 -5.55 -17.95
C GLU A 324 24.83 -5.42 -19.43
N THR A 325 24.77 -6.53 -20.18
CA THR A 325 25.08 -6.56 -21.62
C THR A 325 24.13 -5.68 -22.43
N SER A 326 22.81 -5.77 -22.16
CA SER A 326 21.82 -4.92 -22.83
C SER A 326 21.98 -3.45 -22.48
N PHE A 327 22.36 -3.12 -21.24
CA PHE A 327 22.54 -1.73 -20.81
C PHE A 327 23.79 -1.10 -21.44
N GLU A 328 24.91 -1.82 -21.45
CA GLU A 328 26.16 -1.38 -22.09
C GLU A 328 25.98 -1.23 -23.61
N GLY A 329 25.29 -2.18 -24.24
CA GLY A 329 25.00 -2.13 -25.67
C GLY A 329 24.10 -0.96 -26.09
N ALA A 330 23.33 -0.40 -25.15
CA ALA A 330 22.43 0.72 -25.39
C ALA A 330 23.09 2.10 -25.25
N GLU A 331 24.40 2.16 -25.00
CA GLU A 331 25.11 3.43 -24.85
C GLU A 331 25.00 4.27 -26.14
N GLY A 332 24.48 5.49 -26.01
CA GLY A 332 24.22 6.39 -27.15
C GLY A 332 22.91 6.14 -27.89
N GLU A 333 22.09 5.16 -27.49
CA GLU A 333 20.74 4.99 -28.01
C GLU A 333 19.79 6.08 -27.51
N SER A 334 18.87 6.51 -28.38
CA SER A 334 17.76 7.38 -27.98
C SER A 334 16.68 6.57 -27.28
N ALA A 335 16.62 6.64 -25.95
CA ALA A 335 15.54 6.05 -25.16
C ALA A 335 14.35 7.03 -24.98
N PRO A 336 13.11 6.54 -24.81
CA PRO A 336 11.97 7.37 -24.45
C PRO A 336 12.22 8.16 -23.16
N GLU A 337 11.72 9.40 -23.09
CA GLU A 337 11.94 10.28 -21.93
C GLU A 337 11.47 9.66 -20.60
N TRP A 338 10.36 8.91 -20.63
CA TRP A 338 9.81 8.25 -19.46
C TRP A 338 10.70 7.13 -18.89
N LEU A 339 11.66 6.61 -19.66
CA LEU A 339 12.60 5.56 -19.24
C LEU A 339 13.89 6.14 -18.63
N ARG A 340 14.08 7.47 -18.67
CA ARG A 340 15.31 8.13 -18.17
C ARG A 340 15.63 7.90 -16.69
N TYR A 341 14.66 7.43 -15.90
CA TYR A 341 14.91 7.06 -14.51
C TYR A 341 15.76 5.78 -14.39
N PHE A 342 15.76 4.92 -15.41
CA PHE A 342 16.53 3.69 -15.44
C PHE A 342 17.95 3.98 -15.93
N ASP A 343 18.78 4.47 -15.02
CA ASP A 343 20.19 4.78 -15.25
C ASP A 343 21.13 3.74 -14.62
N ALA A 344 22.44 3.97 -14.72
CA ALA A 344 23.45 3.09 -14.15
C ALA A 344 23.31 2.93 -12.62
N ALA A 345 22.83 3.97 -11.92
CA ALA A 345 22.65 3.94 -10.48
C ALA A 345 21.42 3.11 -10.09
N TYR A 346 20.32 3.21 -10.85
CA TYR A 346 19.15 2.36 -10.68
C TYR A 346 19.46 0.89 -10.99
N LEU A 347 20.19 0.62 -12.07
CA LEU A 347 20.67 -0.73 -12.39
C LEU A 347 21.52 -1.30 -11.26
N ALA A 348 22.47 -0.52 -10.73
CA ALA A 348 23.28 -0.91 -9.59
C ALA A 348 22.44 -1.21 -8.33
N ALA A 349 21.40 -0.42 -8.04
CA ALA A 349 20.49 -0.69 -6.93
C ALA A 349 19.80 -2.06 -7.08
N LYS A 350 19.40 -2.42 -8.31
CA LYS A 350 18.78 -3.71 -8.60
C LYS A 350 19.75 -4.88 -8.45
N PHE A 351 21.00 -4.72 -8.87
CA PHE A 351 22.06 -5.71 -8.63
C PHE A 351 22.28 -5.90 -7.13
N ALA A 352 22.36 -4.82 -6.35
CA ALA A 352 22.51 -4.87 -4.90
C ALA A 352 21.36 -5.64 -4.23
N HIS A 353 20.10 -5.38 -4.64
CA HIS A 353 18.94 -6.15 -4.19
C HIS A 353 19.09 -7.65 -4.48
N CYS A 354 19.46 -8.01 -5.71
CA CYS A 354 19.63 -9.41 -6.10
C CYS A 354 20.73 -10.10 -5.29
N PHE A 355 21.91 -9.48 -5.14
CA PHE A 355 23.01 -10.08 -4.38
C PHE A 355 22.69 -10.20 -2.90
N ARG A 356 22.03 -9.20 -2.30
CA ARG A 356 21.55 -9.27 -0.91
C ARG A 356 20.56 -10.42 -0.73
N ASP A 357 19.61 -10.56 -1.65
CA ASP A 357 18.62 -11.64 -1.63
C ASP A 357 19.22 -13.01 -2.00
N LEU A 358 20.46 -13.08 -2.47
CA LEU A 358 21.23 -14.33 -2.59
C LEU A 358 22.17 -14.58 -1.38
N GLY A 359 22.26 -13.64 -0.43
CA GLY A 359 23.21 -13.72 0.69
C GLY A 359 24.66 -13.42 0.31
N ARG A 360 24.89 -12.79 -0.85
CA ARG A 360 26.20 -12.36 -1.36
C ARG A 360 26.47 -10.91 -0.95
N SER A 361 26.77 -10.73 0.33
CA SER A 361 26.82 -9.42 0.98
C SER A 361 27.91 -8.48 0.43
N ASP A 362 29.05 -9.02 0.00
CA ASP A 362 30.18 -8.21 -0.46
C ASP A 362 29.89 -7.61 -1.85
N GLU A 363 29.34 -8.42 -2.76
CA GLU A 363 28.85 -7.94 -4.05
C GLU A 363 27.67 -6.98 -3.86
N ALA A 364 26.76 -7.30 -2.94
CA ALA A 364 25.63 -6.42 -2.64
C ALA A 364 26.09 -5.02 -2.21
N GLU A 365 27.10 -4.93 -1.34
CA GLU A 365 27.65 -3.64 -0.89
C GLU A 365 28.28 -2.87 -2.03
N ARG A 366 29.11 -3.52 -2.87
CA ARG A 366 29.75 -2.86 -4.01
C ARG A 366 28.71 -2.18 -4.90
N PHE A 367 27.62 -2.88 -5.22
CA PHE A 367 26.56 -2.33 -6.05
C PHE A 367 25.69 -1.32 -5.30
N ALA A 368 25.45 -1.50 -3.99
CA ALA A 368 24.70 -0.55 -3.18
C ALA A 368 25.42 0.81 -3.10
N ARG A 369 26.76 0.81 -2.95
CA ARG A 369 27.55 2.04 -2.96
C ARG A 369 27.53 2.75 -4.32
N ARG A 370 27.72 2.00 -5.43
CA ARG A 370 27.56 2.55 -6.79
C ARG A 370 26.18 3.15 -7.01
N SER A 371 25.13 2.53 -6.47
CA SER A 371 23.76 3.04 -6.57
C SER A 371 23.52 4.37 -5.85
N LEU A 372 24.46 4.86 -5.03
CA LEU A 372 24.39 6.18 -4.42
C LEU A 372 24.97 7.29 -5.31
N GLU A 373 25.61 6.93 -6.42
CA GLU A 373 26.08 7.86 -7.48
C GLU A 373 24.91 8.36 -8.37
N MET A 374 23.69 8.43 -7.82
CA MET A 374 22.52 8.97 -8.52
C MET A 374 22.65 10.47 -8.74
N ALA A 375 22.05 10.94 -9.84
CA ALA A 375 21.88 12.37 -10.10
C ALA A 375 21.05 13.09 -9.01
N ALA A 376 21.18 14.42 -8.94
CA ALA A 376 20.34 15.25 -8.10
C ALA A 376 18.86 15.18 -8.51
N GLY A 377 17.93 15.36 -7.57
CA GLY A 377 16.49 15.33 -7.81
C GLY A 377 15.82 13.95 -7.61
N PHE A 378 16.59 12.90 -7.32
CA PHE A 378 16.10 11.56 -6.99
C PHE A 378 16.19 11.25 -5.48
N ASP A 379 15.82 12.22 -4.62
CA ASP A 379 16.04 12.15 -3.17
C ASP A 379 15.42 10.90 -2.53
N ARG A 380 14.25 10.49 -3.03
CA ARG A 380 13.58 9.27 -2.57
C ARG A 380 14.27 7.99 -3.01
N GLY A 381 14.80 7.96 -4.23
CA GLY A 381 15.62 6.85 -4.71
C GLY A 381 16.89 6.71 -3.86
N ARG A 382 17.54 7.84 -3.56
CA ARG A 382 18.70 7.90 -2.68
C ARG A 382 18.39 7.36 -1.29
N LEU A 383 17.26 7.74 -0.68
CA LEU A 383 16.80 7.18 0.59
C LEU A 383 16.72 5.65 0.54
N PHE A 384 16.04 5.08 -0.46
CA PHE A 384 15.89 3.63 -0.57
C PHE A 384 17.23 2.92 -0.73
N ASN A 385 18.13 3.48 -1.52
CA ASN A 385 19.47 2.94 -1.76
C ASN A 385 20.35 3.04 -0.49
N THR A 386 20.22 4.12 0.28
CA THR A 386 20.93 4.28 1.58
C THR A 386 20.40 3.28 2.62
N ALA A 387 19.09 3.07 2.71
CA ALA A 387 18.51 2.05 3.58
C ALA A 387 18.90 0.62 3.13
N LEU A 388 18.97 0.37 1.83
CA LEU A 388 19.49 -0.88 1.28
C LEU A 388 20.94 -1.11 1.71
N LEU A 389 21.82 -0.11 1.58
CA LEU A 389 23.20 -0.19 2.04
C LEU A 389 23.27 -0.48 3.55
N ALA A 390 22.49 0.22 4.37
CA ALA A 390 22.41 -0.02 5.82
C ALA A 390 22.03 -1.48 6.13
N SER A 391 21.06 -2.03 5.41
CA SER A 391 20.63 -3.44 5.57
C SER A 391 21.75 -4.43 5.22
N ILE A 392 22.55 -4.14 4.18
CA ILE A 392 23.67 -4.98 3.74
C ILE A 392 24.83 -4.90 4.75
N LEU A 393 25.15 -3.72 5.26
CA LEU A 393 26.18 -3.54 6.29
C LEU A 393 25.80 -4.27 7.59
N ALA A 394 24.51 -4.27 7.95
CA ALA A 394 24.01 -5.05 9.08
C ALA A 394 24.18 -6.56 8.86
N ASP A 395 23.93 -7.06 7.64
CA ASP A 395 24.18 -8.48 7.29
C ASP A 395 25.65 -8.87 7.41
N GLN A 396 26.56 -7.94 7.08
CA GLN A 396 28.01 -8.11 7.25
C GLN A 396 28.48 -7.92 8.70
N ARG A 397 27.59 -7.60 9.64
CA ARG A 397 27.91 -7.29 11.05
C ARG A 397 28.77 -6.04 11.26
N ARG A 398 28.76 -5.10 10.31
CA ARG A 398 29.39 -3.77 10.45
C ARG A 398 28.38 -2.82 11.07
N ILE A 399 28.11 -3.02 12.36
CA ILE A 399 26.93 -2.48 13.05
C ILE A 399 26.92 -0.96 13.11
N GLU A 400 28.07 -0.35 13.42
CA GLU A 400 28.21 1.09 13.53
C GLU A 400 27.96 1.77 12.17
N GLU A 401 28.60 1.28 11.11
CA GLU A 401 28.39 1.80 9.76
C GLU A 401 26.96 1.58 9.25
N ALA A 402 26.35 0.44 9.62
CA ALA A 402 24.94 0.18 9.34
C ALA A 402 24.03 1.18 10.06
N CYS A 403 24.35 1.56 11.29
CA CYS A 403 23.61 2.56 12.04
C CYS A 403 23.76 3.96 11.44
N GLU A 404 24.97 4.34 11.02
CA GLU A 404 25.22 5.61 10.33
C GLU A 404 24.42 5.72 9.02
N ALA A 405 24.49 4.69 8.17
CA ALA A 405 23.71 4.65 6.95
C ALA A 405 22.19 4.63 7.24
N GLY A 406 21.77 3.87 8.25
CA GLY A 406 20.38 3.83 8.70
C GLY A 406 19.87 5.21 9.14
N ARG A 407 20.68 5.94 9.91
CA ARG A 407 20.39 7.32 10.36
C ARG A 407 20.35 8.30 9.19
N ALA A 408 21.26 8.18 8.22
CA ALA A 408 21.24 9.00 7.02
C ALA A 408 19.95 8.78 6.20
N ALA A 409 19.53 7.52 6.01
CA ALA A 409 18.25 7.20 5.36
C ALA A 409 17.05 7.73 6.16
N LEU A 410 17.13 7.68 7.49
CA LEU A 410 16.11 8.20 8.40
C LEU A 410 15.95 9.73 8.27
N GLN A 411 17.07 10.47 8.21
CA GLN A 411 17.06 11.92 8.02
C GLN A 411 16.50 12.32 6.65
N MET A 412 16.83 11.55 5.59
CA MET A 412 16.24 11.73 4.27
C MET A 412 14.73 11.46 4.25
N ALA A 413 14.22 10.61 5.15
CA ALA A 413 12.80 10.28 5.21
C ALA A 413 11.93 11.48 5.59
N GLY A 414 12.42 12.40 6.44
CA GLY A 414 11.71 13.62 6.82
C GLY A 414 10.21 13.41 7.10
N ASN A 415 9.36 14.21 6.45
CA ASN A 415 7.88 14.09 6.50
C ASN A 415 7.28 13.19 5.39
N LEU A 416 8.07 12.34 4.74
CA LEU A 416 7.59 11.55 3.60
C LEU A 416 6.60 10.47 4.06
N ASN A 417 5.34 10.63 3.66
CA ASN A 417 4.26 9.66 3.89
C ASN A 417 4.34 8.50 2.88
N SER A 418 5.30 7.59 3.05
CA SER A 418 5.47 6.42 2.19
C SER A 418 5.58 5.11 2.98
N VAL A 419 4.72 4.14 2.63
CA VAL A 419 4.75 2.78 3.19
C VAL A 419 6.05 2.07 2.85
N ARG A 420 6.65 2.35 1.69
CA ARG A 420 7.94 1.78 1.29
C ARG A 420 9.08 2.29 2.15
N THR A 421 9.09 3.58 2.47
CA THR A 421 10.10 4.16 3.36
C THR A 421 10.08 3.45 4.71
N VAL A 422 8.88 3.26 5.28
CA VAL A 422 8.70 2.49 6.52
C VAL A 422 9.18 1.05 6.35
N ALA A 423 8.85 0.37 5.24
CA ALA A 423 9.26 -1.02 5.01
C ALA A 423 10.78 -1.19 4.89
N TYR A 424 11.49 -0.28 4.20
CA TYR A 424 12.95 -0.31 4.07
C TYR A 424 13.63 -0.06 5.42
N LEU A 425 13.16 0.93 6.20
CA LEU A 425 13.71 1.22 7.52
C LEU A 425 13.38 0.12 8.53
N ALA A 426 12.22 -0.52 8.42
CA ALA A 426 11.87 -1.69 9.22
C ALA A 426 12.73 -2.92 8.88
N ASP A 427 13.13 -3.11 7.61
CA ASP A 427 14.10 -4.15 7.21
C ASP A 427 15.47 -3.92 7.88
N VAL A 428 15.95 -2.67 7.90
CA VAL A 428 17.16 -2.29 8.65
C VAL A 428 17.01 -2.60 10.14
N ALA A 429 15.91 -2.18 10.76
CA ALA A 429 15.66 -2.44 12.17
C ALA A 429 15.60 -3.94 12.50
N ALA A 430 14.97 -4.74 11.63
CA ALA A 430 14.89 -6.19 11.79
C ALA A 430 16.28 -6.85 11.78
N ARG A 431 17.19 -6.39 10.92
CA ARG A 431 18.57 -6.91 10.81
C ARG A 431 19.48 -6.45 11.94
N LEU A 432 19.26 -5.25 12.48
CA LEU A 432 20.01 -4.73 13.62
C LEU A 432 19.50 -5.25 14.98
N LYS A 433 18.29 -5.85 15.01
CA LYS A 433 17.67 -6.38 16.24
C LYS A 433 18.58 -7.30 17.07
N PRO A 434 19.39 -8.21 16.49
CA PRO A 434 20.30 -9.06 17.28
C PRO A 434 21.38 -8.28 18.05
N PHE A 435 21.59 -7.00 17.72
CA PHE A 435 22.62 -6.12 18.28
C PHE A 435 22.01 -4.95 19.07
N ALA A 436 20.79 -5.13 19.61
CA ALA A 436 20.04 -4.09 20.29
C ALA A 436 20.73 -3.52 21.55
N ASP A 437 21.71 -4.23 22.08
CA ASP A 437 22.58 -3.83 23.19
C ASP A 437 23.73 -2.88 22.78
N VAL A 438 24.02 -2.76 21.48
CA VAL A 438 24.99 -1.79 20.97
C VAL A 438 24.42 -0.37 21.11
N PRO A 439 25.17 0.60 21.69
CA PRO A 439 24.67 1.96 21.91
C PRO A 439 24.16 2.64 20.62
N ALA A 440 24.89 2.51 19.51
CA ALA A 440 24.49 3.06 18.22
C ALA A 440 23.14 2.51 17.71
N VAL A 441 22.85 1.22 17.96
CA VAL A 441 21.57 0.60 17.60
C VAL A 441 20.45 1.11 18.51
N THR A 442 20.72 1.26 19.81
CA THR A 442 19.76 1.81 20.77
C THR A 442 19.33 3.23 20.40
N GLU A 443 20.29 4.09 20.04
CA GLU A 443 20.06 5.45 19.57
C GLU A 443 19.23 5.47 18.28
N LEU A 444 19.66 4.73 17.26
CA LEU A 444 18.94 4.65 15.99
C LEU A 444 17.51 4.15 16.19
N PHE A 445 17.31 3.15 17.05
CA PHE A 445 15.96 2.63 17.32
C PHE A 445 15.09 3.66 18.05
N ALA A 446 15.66 4.51 18.91
CA ALA A 446 14.92 5.60 19.51
C ALA A 446 14.48 6.63 18.46
N GLU A 447 15.37 7.01 17.54
CA GLU A 447 15.07 7.91 16.42
C GLU A 447 13.99 7.31 15.49
N MET A 448 14.11 6.02 15.15
CA MET A 448 13.13 5.31 14.32
C MET A 448 11.73 5.27 14.97
N ARG A 449 11.66 4.99 16.27
CA ARG A 449 10.38 4.98 17.01
C ARG A 449 9.75 6.37 17.08
N ALA A 450 10.56 7.43 17.19
CA ALA A 450 10.05 8.80 17.18
C ALA A 450 9.33 9.15 15.87
N MET A 451 9.67 8.49 14.77
CA MET A 451 8.98 8.61 13.47
C MET A 451 7.97 7.49 13.20
N GLY A 452 7.59 6.70 14.21
CA GLY A 452 6.58 5.66 14.08
C GLY A 452 7.03 4.41 13.33
N ILE A 453 8.34 4.21 13.14
CA ILE A 453 8.89 3.00 12.53
C ILE A 453 8.99 1.90 13.59
N VAL A 454 8.49 0.72 13.25
CA VAL A 454 8.48 -0.43 14.15
C VAL A 454 9.87 -1.04 14.25
N THR A 455 10.50 -0.96 15.43
CA THR A 455 11.84 -1.52 15.69
C THR A 455 11.80 -2.86 16.43
N SER A 456 10.61 -3.45 16.62
CA SER A 456 10.41 -4.75 17.28
C SER A 456 9.08 -5.35 16.84
N PRO A 457 8.98 -6.66 16.53
CA PRO A 457 7.70 -7.33 16.71
C PRO A 457 7.42 -7.33 18.21
N GLU A 458 6.28 -6.81 18.64
CA GLU A 458 5.78 -7.03 19.99
C GLU A 458 5.93 -8.54 20.29
N ARG A 459 6.77 -8.89 21.26
CA ARG A 459 6.62 -10.16 21.95
C ARG A 459 5.31 -10.02 22.73
N GLU A 460 4.19 -10.31 22.09
CA GLU A 460 3.04 -10.75 22.87
C GLU A 460 3.49 -12.01 23.62
N TYR A 461 3.30 -11.95 24.93
CA TYR A 461 3.69 -12.95 25.88
C TYR A 461 3.19 -14.34 25.46
N VAL A 462 4.04 -15.35 25.70
CA VAL A 462 3.59 -16.70 25.96
C VAL A 462 2.48 -16.64 27.04
N GLN A 463 1.25 -16.98 26.66
CA GLN A 463 0.40 -17.96 27.33
C GLN A 463 -0.77 -18.37 26.43
#